data_AF-A0A6J7ERZ8-F1
#
_entry.id   AF-A0A6J7ERZ8-F1
#
_cell.length_a   1.000
_cell.length_b   1.000
_cell.length_c   1.000
_cell.angle_alpha   90.00
_cell.angle_beta   90.00
_cell.angle_gamma   90.00
#
_symmetry.space_group_name_H-M   'P 1'
#
loop_
_entity.id
_entity.type
_entity.pdbx_description
1 polymer ?
#
loop_
_entity_poly.entity_id
_entity_poly.type
_entity_poly.pdbx_seq_one_letter_code
_entity_poly.pdbx_strand_id
1 'polypeptide(L)'
;MSLVTVITDDALSAPGLVKNNRVCVETTSLEMVTGWIRKPEGLCRGEVCVPVREPEALESDGVIDLEVMAKLLGRRSVSAPEIGVIALARDGSDRKNALEGLRAPDFLLRDLDGRPFTFNETSGRKRLIVTFSSWCGCRYDLPGWQALSDELGEDNISIILVAFDDNVEVVRPFTEGISLPVLLDQQHLLSELYAISNVPTVVWIDEKGTIVRPNELAFGTDTFADFTGVSSEPHLNAIRAWVQHDVSPMDAVDARGAIADLSDDEIDARLHFRVGAEARRRGESDVAESHLRIASTLAPMDFSVRRAAMPLLGEDPFGQEFLDLYDEWKESGSPYHGLPIDAPEKGTR
;
A
#
# COMPACT_ATOMS: atom_id res chain seq x y z
N MET A 1 -5.87 -17.82 27.62
CA MET A 1 -6.00 -16.79 26.57
C MET A 1 -5.54 -17.39 25.27
N SER A 2 -6.21 -17.05 24.18
CA SER A 2 -5.82 -17.46 22.83
C SER A 2 -4.85 -16.42 22.25
N LEU A 3 -4.30 -16.68 21.07
CA LEU A 3 -3.67 -15.63 20.28
C LEU A 3 -4.76 -14.91 19.48
N VAL A 4 -4.66 -13.58 19.43
CA VAL A 4 -5.38 -12.73 18.47
C VAL A 4 -4.36 -12.08 17.56
N THR A 5 -4.79 -11.65 16.38
CA THR A 5 -3.90 -11.03 15.39
C THR A 5 -4.38 -9.66 15.02
N VAL A 6 -3.47 -8.71 15.14
CA VAL A 6 -3.70 -7.31 14.80
C VAL A 6 -2.89 -7.01 13.55
N ILE A 7 -3.59 -6.62 12.49
CA ILE A 7 -3.00 -6.22 11.22
C ILE A 7 -2.92 -4.70 11.21
N THR A 8 -1.70 -4.19 11.21
CA THR A 8 -1.40 -2.77 11.02
C THR A 8 -0.51 -2.63 9.78
N ASP A 9 0.76 -2.24 9.96
CA ASP A 9 1.78 -2.29 8.93
C ASP A 9 2.29 -3.73 8.70
N ASP A 10 2.18 -4.56 9.74
CA ASP A 10 2.48 -6.00 9.73
C ASP A 10 1.33 -6.75 10.44
N ALA A 11 1.25 -8.07 10.26
CA ALA A 11 0.29 -8.93 10.95
C ALA A 11 0.95 -9.57 12.18
N LEU A 12 0.67 -9.02 13.36
CA LEU A 12 1.30 -9.45 14.61
C LEU A 12 0.30 -10.17 15.51
N SER A 13 0.72 -11.30 16.07
CA SER A 13 -0.10 -12.10 16.98
C SER A 13 0.34 -11.91 18.43
N ALA A 14 -0.63 -11.78 19.33
CA ALA A 14 -0.39 -11.57 20.75
C ALA A 14 -1.44 -12.27 21.62
N PRO A 15 -1.14 -12.53 22.91
CA PRO A 15 -2.14 -12.97 23.87
C PRO A 15 -3.35 -12.04 23.91
N GLY A 16 -4.55 -12.64 23.85
CA GLY A 16 -5.81 -11.92 23.85
C GLY A 16 -7.00 -12.87 23.94
N LEU A 17 -8.18 -12.35 23.59
CA LEU A 17 -9.40 -13.14 23.48
C LEU A 17 -10.45 -12.40 22.65
N VAL A 18 -11.46 -13.14 22.21
CA VAL A 18 -12.65 -12.59 21.59
C VAL A 18 -13.75 -12.49 22.66
N LYS A 19 -14.17 -11.28 23.01
CA LYS A 19 -15.20 -10.99 24.03
C LYS A 19 -16.39 -10.34 23.35
N ASN A 20 -17.58 -10.91 23.46
CA ASN A 20 -18.80 -10.34 22.87
C ASN A 20 -18.66 -9.95 21.39
N ASN A 21 -18.04 -10.83 20.59
CA ASN A 21 -17.75 -10.59 19.17
C ASN A 21 -16.81 -9.39 18.89
N ARG A 22 -15.96 -9.04 19.85
CA ARG A 22 -14.89 -8.04 19.71
C ARG A 22 -13.54 -8.68 19.92
N VAL A 23 -12.56 -8.31 19.10
CA VAL A 23 -11.18 -8.78 19.24
C VAL A 23 -10.47 -7.92 20.28
N CYS A 24 -10.01 -8.55 21.36
CA CYS A 24 -9.33 -7.89 22.45
C CYS A 24 -7.90 -8.43 22.62
N VAL A 25 -6.95 -7.55 22.95
CA VAL A 25 -5.55 -7.91 23.24
C VAL A 25 -5.24 -7.68 24.71
N GLU A 26 -4.32 -8.45 25.29
CA GLU A 26 -3.75 -8.12 26.60
C GLU A 26 -3.17 -6.70 26.60
N THR A 27 -3.48 -5.94 27.65
CA THR A 27 -3.00 -4.56 27.81
C THR A 27 -1.48 -4.48 27.75
N THR A 28 -0.78 -5.48 28.31
CA THR A 28 0.68 -5.62 28.29
C THR A 28 1.26 -5.92 26.90
N SER A 29 0.44 -6.42 25.98
CA SER A 29 0.84 -6.75 24.60
C SER A 29 0.47 -5.66 23.59
N LEU A 30 -0.25 -4.62 24.01
CA LEU A 30 -0.77 -3.58 23.12
C LEU A 30 0.34 -2.87 22.32
N GLU A 31 1.43 -2.50 22.99
CA GLU A 31 2.55 -1.77 22.38
C GLU A 31 3.18 -2.56 21.26
N MET A 32 3.38 -3.86 21.47
CA MET A 32 4.01 -4.74 20.48
C MET A 32 3.20 -4.82 19.18
N VAL A 33 1.87 -4.86 19.27
CA VAL A 33 1.01 -5.10 18.08
C VAL A 33 0.43 -3.84 17.45
N THR A 34 0.50 -2.69 18.13
CA THR A 34 -0.05 -1.42 17.61
C THR A 34 0.92 -0.23 17.68
N GLY A 35 2.01 -0.34 18.44
CA GLY A 35 2.88 0.77 18.82
C GLY A 35 2.28 1.74 19.85
N TRP A 36 1.06 1.49 20.34
CA TRP A 36 0.40 2.31 21.37
C TRP A 36 0.51 1.67 22.75
N ILE A 37 0.71 2.50 23.75
CA ILE A 37 0.81 2.10 25.16
C ILE A 37 -0.40 2.66 25.90
N ARG A 38 -1.02 1.82 26.74
CA ARG A 38 -2.03 2.25 27.70
C ARG A 38 -1.35 2.84 28.94
N LYS A 39 -1.52 4.14 29.17
CA LYS A 39 -1.04 4.88 30.35
C LYS A 39 -2.19 5.52 31.12
N PRO A 40 -2.07 5.90 32.40
CA PRO A 40 -3.16 6.52 33.16
C PRO A 40 -3.86 7.69 32.44
N GLU A 41 -3.09 8.54 31.75
CA GLU A 41 -3.53 9.70 30.98
C GLU A 41 -4.24 9.37 29.66
N GLY A 42 -4.08 8.15 29.12
CA GLY A 42 -4.73 7.73 27.87
C GLY A 42 -3.98 6.67 27.08
N LEU A 43 -4.20 6.66 25.76
CA LEU A 43 -3.44 5.84 24.81
C LEU A 43 -2.32 6.70 24.22
N CYS A 44 -1.07 6.25 24.34
CA CYS A 44 0.09 7.05 23.93
C CYS A 44 1.00 6.33 22.94
N ARG A 45 1.58 7.07 21.99
CA ARG A 45 2.60 6.60 21.04
C ARG A 45 3.65 7.70 20.85
N GLY A 46 4.86 7.45 21.36
CA GLY A 46 5.88 8.49 21.49
C GLY A 46 5.37 9.64 22.37
N GLU A 47 5.44 10.87 21.84
CA GLU A 47 4.98 12.10 22.51
C GLU A 47 3.47 12.37 22.37
N VAL A 48 2.76 11.60 21.53
CA VAL A 48 1.32 11.79 21.30
C VAL A 48 0.54 10.95 22.28
N CYS A 49 -0.41 11.56 23.00
CA CYS A 49 -1.35 10.87 23.88
C CYS A 49 -2.80 11.29 23.60
N VAL A 50 -3.68 10.31 23.38
CA VAL A 50 -5.11 10.47 23.18
C VAL A 50 -5.84 10.16 24.50
N PRO A 51 -6.52 11.14 25.12
CA PRO A 51 -7.21 10.94 26.39
C PRO A 51 -8.34 9.91 26.30
N VAL A 52 -8.39 8.98 27.25
CA VAL A 52 -9.46 7.98 27.36
C VAL A 52 -10.46 8.44 28.42
N ARG A 53 -11.64 8.87 27.98
CA ARG A 53 -12.68 9.43 28.88
C ARG A 53 -13.50 8.36 29.60
N GLU A 54 -13.65 7.19 28.99
CA GLU A 54 -14.42 6.05 29.49
C GLU A 54 -13.51 4.81 29.53
N PRO A 55 -12.60 4.70 30.52
CA PRO A 55 -11.62 3.61 30.58
C PRO A 55 -12.25 2.22 30.57
N GLU A 56 -13.41 2.06 31.20
CA GLU A 56 -14.12 0.78 31.30
C GLU A 56 -14.70 0.31 29.95
N ALA A 57 -14.91 1.23 29.01
CA ALA A 57 -15.34 0.90 27.65
C ALA A 57 -14.16 0.43 26.78
N LEU A 58 -12.95 0.92 27.06
CA LEU A 58 -11.73 0.54 26.35
C LEU A 58 -11.12 -0.74 26.92
N GLU A 59 -11.05 -0.83 28.24
CA GLU A 59 -10.26 -1.83 28.97
C GLU A 59 -11.11 -2.48 30.07
N SER A 60 -11.17 -3.80 30.05
CA SER A 60 -11.91 -4.60 31.04
C SER A 60 -11.19 -5.93 31.22
N ASP A 61 -11.03 -6.36 32.47
CA ASP A 61 -10.37 -7.63 32.81
C ASP A 61 -8.94 -7.76 32.26
N GLY A 62 -8.21 -6.64 32.18
CA GLY A 62 -6.81 -6.60 31.71
C GLY A 62 -6.63 -6.70 30.19
N VAL A 63 -7.71 -6.68 29.41
CA VAL A 63 -7.66 -6.65 27.94
C VAL A 63 -8.25 -5.35 27.38
N ILE A 64 -7.75 -4.96 26.21
CA ILE A 64 -8.17 -3.77 25.46
C ILE A 64 -9.01 -4.19 24.26
N ASP A 65 -10.19 -3.59 24.10
CA ASP A 65 -11.02 -3.71 22.90
C ASP A 65 -10.41 -2.87 21.76
N LEU A 66 -9.95 -3.55 20.71
CA LEU A 66 -9.20 -2.92 19.62
C LEU A 66 -10.10 -2.09 18.69
N GLU A 67 -11.40 -2.36 18.62
CA GLU A 67 -12.33 -1.55 17.83
C GLU A 67 -12.70 -0.26 18.57
N VAL A 68 -12.87 -0.34 19.89
CA VAL A 68 -13.03 0.87 20.73
C VAL A 68 -11.77 1.72 20.67
N MET A 69 -10.59 1.10 20.75
CA MET A 69 -9.32 1.79 20.56
C MET A 69 -9.24 2.47 19.19
N ALA A 70 -9.55 1.77 18.10
CA ALA A 70 -9.53 2.33 16.74
C ALA A 70 -10.41 3.59 16.66
N LYS A 71 -11.64 3.49 17.17
CA LYS A 71 -12.59 4.62 17.22
C LYS A 71 -12.06 5.80 18.03
N LEU A 72 -11.43 5.56 19.19
CA LEU A 72 -10.82 6.62 20.01
C LEU A 72 -9.67 7.32 19.29
N LEU A 73 -8.90 6.58 18.51
CA LEU A 73 -7.80 7.09 17.69
C LEU A 73 -8.27 7.71 16.36
N GLY A 74 -9.57 7.75 16.10
CA GLY A 74 -10.12 8.25 14.83
C GLY A 74 -9.79 7.38 13.63
N ARG A 75 -9.57 6.08 13.85
CA ARG A 75 -9.18 5.10 12.83
C ARG A 75 -10.33 4.16 12.50
N ARG A 76 -10.38 3.73 11.23
CA ARG A 76 -11.24 2.63 10.79
C ARG A 76 -10.65 1.29 11.20
N SER A 77 -11.50 0.30 11.37
CA SER A 77 -11.10 -1.07 11.69
C SER A 77 -12.11 -2.06 11.13
N VAL A 78 -11.62 -3.21 10.68
CA VAL A 78 -12.45 -4.37 10.27
C VAL A 78 -11.95 -5.59 11.04
N SER A 79 -12.86 -6.34 11.65
CA SER A 79 -12.53 -7.56 12.39
C SER A 79 -13.18 -8.80 11.78
N ALA A 80 -12.54 -9.94 12.00
CA ALA A 80 -13.10 -11.29 11.86
C ALA A 80 -12.98 -11.99 13.22
N PRO A 81 -13.92 -11.73 14.15
CA PRO A 81 -13.87 -12.27 15.51
C PRO A 81 -13.85 -13.80 15.57
N GLU A 82 -14.45 -14.49 14.60
CA GLU A 82 -14.47 -15.94 14.46
C GLU A 82 -13.08 -16.57 14.39
N ILE A 83 -12.08 -15.83 13.88
CA ILE A 83 -10.68 -16.24 13.77
C ILE A 83 -9.73 -15.35 14.59
N GLY A 84 -10.28 -14.46 15.41
CA GLY A 84 -9.53 -13.55 16.28
C GLY A 84 -8.63 -12.56 15.53
N VAL A 85 -9.03 -12.09 14.35
CA VAL A 85 -8.25 -11.15 13.52
C VAL A 85 -8.91 -9.77 13.51
N ILE A 86 -8.12 -8.70 13.54
CA ILE A 86 -8.58 -7.34 13.29
C ILE A 86 -7.53 -6.55 12.49
N ALA A 87 -7.97 -5.86 11.45
CA ALA A 87 -7.18 -4.88 10.72
C ALA A 87 -7.52 -3.47 11.18
N LEU A 88 -6.50 -2.65 11.41
CA LEU A 88 -6.62 -1.25 11.81
C LEU A 88 -6.06 -0.37 10.68
N ALA A 89 -6.80 0.66 10.27
CA ALA A 89 -6.30 1.63 9.30
C ALA A 89 -5.15 2.44 9.89
N ARG A 90 -4.29 2.96 9.01
CA ARG A 90 -3.29 3.95 9.42
C ARG A 90 -3.95 5.28 9.74
N ASP A 91 -3.16 6.16 10.33
CA ASP A 91 -3.55 7.55 10.44
C ASP A 91 -3.60 8.17 9.04
N GLY A 92 -4.78 8.65 8.64
CA GLY A 92 -4.96 9.34 7.36
C GLY A 92 -4.07 10.58 7.22
N SER A 93 -3.51 11.11 8.32
CA SER A 93 -2.56 12.22 8.27
C SER A 93 -1.31 11.93 7.44
N ASP A 94 -0.82 10.68 7.45
CA ASP A 94 0.38 10.33 6.67
C ASP A 94 0.11 10.48 5.17
N ARG A 95 -1.01 9.90 4.71
CA ARG A 95 -1.46 10.01 3.32
C ARG A 95 -1.82 11.45 2.97
N LYS A 96 -2.54 12.16 3.83
CA LYS A 96 -2.83 13.59 3.62
C LYS A 96 -1.55 14.43 3.49
N ASN A 97 -0.55 14.17 4.31
CA ASN A 97 0.76 14.83 4.21
C ASN A 97 1.50 14.47 2.92
N ALA A 98 1.31 13.25 2.39
CA ALA A 98 1.82 12.87 1.08
C ALA A 98 1.13 13.67 -0.05
N LEU A 99 -0.21 13.69 -0.05
CA LEU A 99 -1.01 14.26 -1.14
C LEU A 99 -1.04 15.80 -1.14
N GLU A 100 -1.18 16.43 0.03
CA GLU A 100 -1.27 17.90 0.16
C GLU A 100 0.05 18.54 0.61
N GLY A 101 0.78 17.84 1.48
CA GLY A 101 2.06 18.29 2.03
C GLY A 101 3.25 18.00 1.11
N LEU A 102 3.08 17.10 0.13
CA LEU A 102 4.13 16.55 -0.72
C LEU A 102 5.28 15.92 0.10
N ARG A 103 5.00 15.37 1.28
CA ARG A 103 6.01 14.71 2.10
C ARG A 103 5.85 13.20 1.99
N ALA A 104 6.84 12.52 1.45
CA ALA A 104 6.83 11.06 1.36
C ALA A 104 6.71 10.45 2.76
N PRO A 105 5.67 9.63 3.03
CA PRO A 105 5.57 8.87 4.28
C PRO A 105 6.72 7.88 4.38
N ASP A 106 7.21 7.66 5.60
CA ASP A 106 8.14 6.58 5.86
C ASP A 106 7.37 5.26 5.98
N PHE A 107 8.00 4.17 5.57
CA PHE A 107 7.45 2.83 5.65
C PHE A 107 8.54 1.81 5.90
N LEU A 108 8.14 0.69 6.52
CA LEU A 108 8.96 -0.47 6.76
C LEU A 108 8.32 -1.64 6.01
N LEU A 109 9.03 -2.17 5.02
CA LEU A 109 8.65 -3.40 4.32
C LEU A 109 9.78 -4.42 4.43
N ARG A 110 9.58 -5.59 3.83
CA ARG A 110 10.61 -6.64 3.77
C ARG A 110 11.04 -6.88 2.34
N ASP A 111 12.32 -7.14 2.15
CA ASP A 111 12.83 -7.68 0.89
C ASP A 111 12.34 -9.14 0.68
N LEU A 112 12.62 -9.71 -0.50
CA LEU A 112 12.23 -11.08 -0.82
C LEU A 112 12.93 -12.16 0.04
N ASP A 113 13.96 -11.79 0.81
CA ASP A 113 14.64 -12.68 1.76
C ASP A 113 14.17 -12.43 3.21
N GLY A 114 13.15 -11.57 3.40
CA GLY A 114 12.55 -11.25 4.70
C GLY A 114 13.30 -10.18 5.52
N ARG A 115 14.36 -9.57 4.97
CA ARG A 115 15.13 -8.52 5.66
C ARG A 115 14.32 -7.23 5.69
N PRO A 116 14.29 -6.51 6.83
CA PRO A 116 13.62 -5.23 6.92
C PRO A 116 14.29 -4.21 6.00
N PHE A 117 13.49 -3.38 5.36
CA PHE A 117 13.91 -2.24 4.55
C PHE A 117 13.14 -1.01 5.01
N THR A 118 13.86 -0.02 5.55
CA THR A 118 13.27 1.27 5.94
C THR A 118 13.42 2.26 4.80
N PHE A 119 12.32 2.83 4.31
CA PHE A 119 12.37 3.75 3.17
C PHE A 119 13.31 4.94 3.39
N ASN A 120 13.34 5.48 4.61
CA ASN A 120 14.21 6.59 4.97
C ASN A 120 15.73 6.26 4.92
N GLU A 121 16.16 4.99 4.87
CA GLU A 121 17.57 4.61 4.69
C GLU A 121 18.11 5.04 3.30
N THR A 122 17.22 5.33 2.35
CA THR A 122 17.57 5.81 1.00
C THR A 122 17.50 7.34 0.86
N SER A 123 17.26 8.06 1.95
CA SER A 123 17.21 9.54 1.95
C SER A 123 18.53 10.17 1.51
N GLY A 124 18.45 11.40 0.97
CA GLY A 124 19.58 12.09 0.36
C GLY A 124 19.83 11.73 -1.11
N ARG A 125 19.05 10.81 -1.68
CA ARG A 125 19.02 10.49 -3.12
C ARG A 125 17.64 10.76 -3.71
N LYS A 126 17.60 11.06 -5.02
CA LYS A 126 16.37 10.97 -5.81
C LYS A 126 15.87 9.53 -5.79
N ARG A 127 14.57 9.35 -5.66
CA ARG A 127 13.95 8.03 -5.50
C ARG A 127 12.75 7.87 -6.41
N LEU A 128 12.61 6.67 -6.94
CA LEU A 128 11.39 6.19 -7.57
C LEU A 128 10.86 5.03 -6.74
N ILE A 129 9.60 5.11 -6.32
CA ILE A 129 8.84 3.94 -5.89
C ILE A 129 8.12 3.44 -7.13
N VAL A 130 8.42 2.21 -7.55
CA VAL A 130 7.78 1.55 -8.69
C VAL A 130 6.99 0.37 -8.17
N THR A 131 5.67 0.45 -8.22
CA THR A 131 4.80 -0.66 -7.79
C THR A 131 4.54 -1.61 -8.94
N PHE A 132 4.49 -2.91 -8.66
CA PHE A 132 4.16 -3.95 -9.61
C PHE A 132 3.45 -5.10 -8.88
N SER A 133 3.08 -6.15 -9.64
CA SER A 133 2.64 -7.40 -9.03
C SER A 133 2.77 -8.59 -9.98
N SER A 134 2.83 -9.81 -9.43
CA SER A 134 2.75 -11.07 -10.19
C SER A 134 1.44 -11.21 -11.00
N TRP A 135 0.35 -10.61 -10.53
CA TRP A 135 -0.96 -10.62 -11.22
C TRP A 135 -1.11 -9.53 -12.29
N CYS A 136 -0.05 -8.77 -12.59
CA CYS A 136 -0.02 -7.70 -13.58
C CYS A 136 1.02 -7.97 -14.67
N GLY A 137 0.73 -7.59 -15.93
CA GLY A 137 1.70 -7.67 -17.04
C GLY A 137 2.98 -6.86 -16.79
N CYS A 138 2.88 -5.80 -15.99
CA CYS A 138 3.98 -4.91 -15.60
C CYS A 138 5.17 -5.60 -14.92
N ARG A 139 5.01 -6.83 -14.41
CA ARG A 139 6.14 -7.66 -13.95
C ARG A 139 7.18 -7.92 -15.04
N TYR A 140 6.84 -7.77 -16.32
CA TYR A 140 7.79 -7.86 -17.43
C TYR A 140 8.50 -6.55 -17.75
N ASP A 141 8.12 -5.43 -17.11
CA ASP A 141 8.78 -4.12 -17.30
C ASP A 141 9.97 -3.90 -16.36
N LEU A 142 10.16 -4.79 -15.37
CA LEU A 142 11.24 -4.68 -14.37
C LEU A 142 12.65 -4.55 -15.00
N PRO A 143 13.01 -5.25 -16.10
CA PRO A 143 14.29 -5.05 -16.77
C PRO A 143 14.47 -3.63 -17.33
N GLY A 144 13.39 -2.93 -17.71
CA GLY A 144 13.45 -1.54 -18.16
C GLY A 144 13.83 -0.58 -17.03
N TRP A 145 13.28 -0.81 -15.84
CA TRP A 145 13.66 -0.06 -14.63
C TRP A 145 15.11 -0.33 -14.20
N GLN A 146 15.57 -1.58 -14.32
CA GLN A 146 16.98 -1.93 -14.09
C GLN A 146 17.89 -1.18 -15.07
N ALA A 147 17.58 -1.21 -16.37
CA ALA A 147 18.37 -0.53 -17.39
C ALA A 147 18.44 0.99 -17.16
N LEU A 148 17.35 1.61 -16.72
CA LEU A 148 17.35 3.03 -16.35
C LEU A 148 18.26 3.31 -15.15
N SER A 149 18.24 2.46 -14.12
CA SER A 149 19.13 2.59 -12.98
C SER A 149 20.61 2.44 -13.37
N ASP A 150 20.92 1.46 -14.22
CA ASP A 150 22.27 1.23 -14.73
C ASP A 150 22.77 2.44 -15.56
N GLU A 151 21.88 3.06 -16.35
CA GLU A 151 22.16 4.25 -17.15
C GLU A 151 22.44 5.48 -16.27
N LEU A 152 21.60 5.72 -15.26
CA LEU A 152 21.66 6.93 -14.43
C LEU A 152 22.67 6.84 -13.27
N GLY A 153 23.04 5.63 -12.88
CA GLY A 153 23.93 5.34 -11.75
C GLY A 153 23.22 5.38 -10.40
N GLU A 154 23.44 4.34 -9.59
CA GLU A 154 22.78 4.12 -8.28
C GLU A 154 23.11 5.19 -7.21
N ASP A 155 24.17 5.97 -7.43
CA ASP A 155 24.53 7.11 -6.59
C ASP A 155 23.61 8.33 -6.82
N ASN A 156 23.02 8.44 -8.02
CA ASN A 156 22.18 9.58 -8.43
C ASN A 156 20.69 9.32 -8.22
N ILE A 157 20.25 8.06 -8.34
CA ILE A 157 18.86 7.65 -8.18
C ILE A 157 18.76 6.29 -7.49
N SER A 158 17.77 6.13 -6.62
CA SER A 158 17.40 4.86 -5.99
C SER A 158 16.01 4.43 -6.48
N ILE A 159 15.95 3.43 -7.35
CA ILE A 159 14.70 2.83 -7.82
C ILE A 159 14.34 1.66 -6.90
N ILE A 160 13.16 1.70 -6.28
CA ILE A 160 12.70 0.68 -5.33
C ILE A 160 11.45 0.03 -5.92
N LEU A 161 11.53 -1.27 -6.19
CA LEU A 161 10.45 -2.07 -6.72
C LEU A 161 9.60 -2.61 -5.57
N VAL A 162 8.29 -2.42 -5.61
CA VAL A 162 7.38 -2.90 -4.56
C VAL A 162 6.29 -3.77 -5.15
N ALA A 163 6.26 -5.04 -4.75
CA ALA A 163 5.28 -6.02 -5.18
C ALA A 163 4.03 -6.01 -4.27
N PHE A 164 2.85 -5.81 -4.85
CA PHE A 164 1.56 -5.96 -4.16
C PHE A 164 1.08 -7.40 -4.27
N ASP A 165 1.66 -8.27 -3.43
CA ASP A 165 1.49 -9.71 -3.49
C ASP A 165 1.45 -10.33 -2.08
N ASP A 166 0.78 -11.47 -1.97
CA ASP A 166 0.58 -12.17 -0.69
C ASP A 166 1.83 -12.94 -0.21
N ASN A 167 2.72 -13.38 -1.12
CA ASN A 167 3.91 -14.14 -0.75
C ASN A 167 5.08 -13.93 -1.73
N VAL A 168 6.30 -14.19 -1.24
CA VAL A 168 7.54 -14.01 -2.00
C VAL A 168 7.68 -14.99 -3.18
N GLU A 169 7.07 -16.18 -3.09
CA GLU A 169 7.26 -17.25 -4.07
C GLU A 169 6.62 -16.94 -5.43
N VAL A 170 5.52 -16.17 -5.45
CA VAL A 170 4.89 -15.72 -6.70
C VAL A 170 5.63 -14.55 -7.36
N VAL A 171 6.42 -13.80 -6.58
CA VAL A 171 7.17 -12.63 -7.06
C VAL A 171 8.54 -13.02 -7.59
N ARG A 172 9.25 -13.92 -6.88
CA ARG A 172 10.65 -14.29 -7.14
C ARG A 172 10.96 -14.61 -8.60
N PRO A 173 10.14 -15.36 -9.36
CA PRO A 173 10.43 -15.69 -10.76
C PRO A 173 10.56 -14.48 -11.69
N PHE A 174 9.91 -13.36 -11.37
CA PHE A 174 9.94 -12.14 -12.21
C PHE A 174 11.11 -11.21 -11.88
N THR A 175 11.82 -11.51 -10.79
CA THR A 175 12.90 -10.66 -10.24
C THR A 175 14.28 -11.27 -10.49
N GLU A 176 14.36 -12.40 -11.19
CA GLU A 176 15.63 -13.01 -11.56
C GLU A 176 16.45 -12.06 -12.44
N GLY A 177 17.68 -11.76 -12.02
CA GLY A 177 18.57 -10.82 -12.72
C GLY A 177 18.33 -9.34 -12.42
N ILE A 178 17.36 -9.02 -11.55
CA ILE A 178 17.15 -7.66 -11.05
C ILE A 178 18.01 -7.45 -9.79
N SER A 179 18.87 -6.42 -9.79
CA SER A 179 19.69 -6.02 -8.64
C SER A 179 19.06 -4.90 -7.82
N LEU A 180 18.04 -4.22 -8.36
CA LEU A 180 17.27 -3.21 -7.63
C LEU A 180 16.64 -3.80 -6.34
N PRO A 181 16.48 -2.99 -5.28
CA PRO A 181 15.69 -3.40 -4.12
C PRO A 181 14.28 -3.83 -4.53
N VAL A 182 13.91 -5.07 -4.21
CA VAL A 182 12.55 -5.59 -4.38
C VAL A 182 11.93 -5.86 -3.02
N LEU A 183 10.85 -5.16 -2.72
CA LEU A 183 10.11 -5.26 -1.49
C LEU A 183 8.76 -5.95 -1.72
N LEU A 184 8.30 -6.71 -0.72
CA LEU A 184 6.98 -7.29 -0.71
C LEU A 184 6.06 -6.48 0.22
N ASP A 185 4.92 -6.04 -0.30
CA ASP A 185 3.88 -5.35 0.45
C ASP A 185 2.66 -6.26 0.65
N GLN A 186 2.77 -7.21 1.58
CA GLN A 186 1.73 -8.20 1.87
C GLN A 186 0.44 -7.60 2.42
N GLN A 187 0.51 -6.41 3.02
CA GLN A 187 -0.63 -5.74 3.63
C GLN A 187 -1.16 -4.59 2.77
N HIS A 188 -0.62 -4.39 1.56
CA HIS A 188 -1.00 -3.28 0.67
C HIS A 188 -0.90 -1.93 1.42
N LEU A 189 0.16 -1.77 2.20
CA LEU A 189 0.46 -0.56 2.95
C LEU A 189 0.70 0.62 2.01
N LEU A 190 1.44 0.42 0.91
CA LEU A 190 1.78 1.48 -0.04
C LEU A 190 0.57 1.92 -0.85
N SER A 191 -0.38 1.01 -1.13
CA SER A 191 -1.62 1.38 -1.79
C SER A 191 -2.48 2.30 -0.93
N GLU A 192 -2.43 2.13 0.39
CA GLU A 192 -3.01 3.09 1.33
C GLU A 192 -2.18 4.37 1.37
N LEU A 193 -0.89 4.32 1.73
CA LEU A 193 -0.06 5.52 1.98
C LEU A 193 0.02 6.51 0.81
N TYR A 194 0.03 6.00 -0.42
CA TYR A 194 0.17 6.81 -1.63
C TYR A 194 -1.11 6.82 -2.49
N ALA A 195 -2.24 6.37 -1.94
CA ALA A 195 -3.54 6.35 -2.63
C ALA A 195 -3.50 5.65 -4.01
N ILE A 196 -2.78 4.53 -4.10
CA ILE A 196 -2.59 3.81 -5.36
C ILE A 196 -3.77 2.86 -5.57
N SER A 197 -4.45 2.97 -6.72
CA SER A 197 -5.57 2.08 -7.09
C SER A 197 -5.23 1.07 -8.20
N ASN A 198 -4.03 1.12 -8.77
CA ASN A 198 -3.62 0.20 -9.84
C ASN A 198 -2.09 0.05 -9.90
N VAL A 199 -1.60 -1.01 -10.53
CA VAL A 199 -0.17 -1.21 -10.84
C VAL A 199 -0.01 -1.42 -12.36
N PRO A 200 1.10 -0.98 -12.98
CA PRO A 200 2.23 -0.31 -12.33
C PRO A 200 1.91 1.13 -11.99
N THR A 201 2.45 1.62 -10.88
CA THR A 201 2.36 3.02 -10.49
C THR A 201 3.71 3.50 -9.99
N VAL A 202 4.11 4.72 -10.38
CA VAL A 202 5.41 5.31 -10.03
C VAL A 202 5.21 6.58 -9.21
N VAL A 203 6.03 6.77 -8.18
CA VAL A 203 6.07 7.99 -7.35
C VAL A 203 7.50 8.53 -7.31
N TRP A 204 7.67 9.83 -7.55
CA TRP A 204 8.99 10.46 -7.61
C TRP A 204 9.24 11.31 -6.39
N ILE A 205 10.37 11.08 -5.73
CA ILE A 205 10.69 11.67 -4.44
C ILE A 205 12.11 12.25 -4.51
N ASP A 206 12.26 13.52 -4.16
CA ASP A 206 13.56 14.18 -4.12
C ASP A 206 14.42 13.74 -2.92
N GLU A 207 15.65 14.24 -2.89
CA GLU A 207 16.65 13.97 -1.86
C GLU A 207 16.20 14.40 -0.45
N LYS A 208 15.26 15.36 -0.37
CA LYS A 208 14.71 15.89 0.89
C LYS A 208 13.46 15.13 1.35
N GLY A 209 12.99 14.14 0.57
CA GLY A 209 11.75 13.43 0.86
C GLY A 209 10.49 14.15 0.38
N THR A 210 10.63 15.10 -0.55
CA THR A 210 9.51 15.78 -1.19
C THR A 210 9.01 14.97 -2.36
N ILE A 211 7.71 14.70 -2.43
CA ILE A 211 7.05 14.12 -3.61
C ILE A 211 7.04 15.20 -4.69
N VAL A 212 7.84 15.01 -5.73
CA VAL A 212 7.95 15.92 -6.89
C VAL A 212 7.09 15.49 -8.06
N ARG A 213 6.62 14.23 -8.04
CA ARG A 213 5.58 13.72 -8.92
C ARG A 213 4.76 12.66 -8.15
N PRO A 214 3.48 12.95 -7.83
CA PRO A 214 2.59 12.00 -7.17
C PRO A 214 2.34 10.75 -8.02
N ASN A 215 1.57 9.80 -7.48
CA ASN A 215 1.42 8.48 -8.08
C ASN A 215 0.78 8.55 -9.48
N GLU A 216 1.47 7.96 -10.45
CA GLU A 216 1.05 7.93 -11.86
C GLU A 216 1.24 6.56 -12.50
N LEU A 217 0.42 6.25 -13.50
CA LEU A 217 0.58 5.06 -14.33
C LEU A 217 1.78 5.26 -15.26
N ALA A 218 2.85 4.51 -15.06
CA ALA A 218 4.05 4.58 -15.88
C ALA A 218 4.74 3.22 -16.02
N PHE A 219 5.48 3.05 -17.12
CA PHE A 219 6.05 1.78 -17.55
C PHE A 219 7.56 1.92 -17.79
N GLY A 220 8.30 0.85 -17.49
CA GLY A 220 9.74 0.77 -17.76
C GLY A 220 10.07 0.38 -19.20
N THR A 221 9.09 -0.14 -19.95
CA THR A 221 9.25 -0.58 -21.35
C THR A 221 7.96 -0.36 -22.15
N ASP A 222 8.05 -0.48 -23.47
CA ASP A 222 6.88 -0.44 -24.37
C ASP A 222 6.28 -1.83 -24.65
N THR A 223 6.62 -2.85 -23.85
CA THR A 223 6.18 -4.25 -24.06
C THR A 223 4.66 -4.38 -24.20
N PHE A 224 3.90 -3.54 -23.50
CA PHE A 224 2.43 -3.53 -23.53
C PHE A 224 1.84 -2.19 -24.01
N ALA A 225 2.61 -1.32 -24.67
CA ALA A 225 2.14 0.01 -25.07
C ALA A 225 0.91 -0.05 -25.98
N ASP A 226 0.82 -1.04 -26.88
CA ASP A 226 -0.35 -1.25 -27.75
C ASP A 226 -1.64 -1.56 -26.96
N PHE A 227 -1.50 -2.19 -25.79
CA PHE A 227 -2.63 -2.54 -24.92
C PHE A 227 -2.99 -1.40 -23.95
N THR A 228 -1.97 -0.76 -23.35
CA THR A 228 -2.16 0.28 -22.33
C THR A 228 -2.45 1.64 -22.94
N GLY A 229 -2.01 1.88 -24.18
CA GLY A 229 -2.03 3.20 -24.81
C GLY A 229 -0.97 4.17 -24.28
N VAL A 230 -0.02 3.69 -23.47
CA VAL A 230 0.99 4.51 -22.80
C VAL A 230 2.39 4.07 -23.24
N SER A 231 3.15 4.98 -23.84
CA SER A 231 4.57 4.76 -24.11
C SER A 231 5.40 5.12 -22.87
N SER A 232 6.44 4.34 -22.63
CA SER A 232 7.44 4.56 -21.58
C SER A 232 8.39 5.71 -21.88
N GLU A 233 8.63 6.03 -23.15
CA GLU A 233 9.69 6.97 -23.55
C GLU A 233 9.54 8.39 -22.96
N PRO A 234 8.37 9.04 -23.00
CA PRO A 234 8.19 10.37 -22.42
C PRO A 234 8.58 10.41 -20.93
N HIS A 235 8.02 9.47 -20.16
CA HIS A 235 8.26 9.35 -18.73
C HIS A 235 9.73 9.08 -18.41
N LEU A 236 10.36 8.13 -19.11
CA LEU A 236 11.78 7.82 -18.93
C LEU A 236 12.67 9.02 -19.28
N ASN A 237 12.33 9.79 -20.31
CA ASN A 237 13.04 11.02 -20.67
C ASN A 237 12.87 12.11 -19.62
N ALA A 238 11.68 12.24 -19.04
CA ALA A 238 11.44 13.15 -17.92
C ALA A 238 12.28 12.75 -16.68
N ILE A 239 12.43 11.44 -16.40
CA ILE A 239 13.31 10.96 -15.31
C ILE A 239 14.76 11.33 -15.61
N ARG A 240 15.24 11.09 -16.84
CA ARG A 240 16.60 11.47 -17.25
C ARG A 240 16.85 12.96 -17.07
N ALA A 241 15.93 13.80 -17.54
CA ALA A 241 16.03 15.24 -17.40
C ALA A 241 16.03 15.69 -15.93
N TRP A 242 15.20 15.07 -15.09
CA TRP A 242 15.17 15.34 -13.66
C TRP A 242 16.48 14.95 -12.99
N VAL A 243 16.99 13.74 -13.25
CA VAL A 243 18.19 13.22 -12.58
C VAL A 243 19.47 13.92 -13.06
N GLN A 244 19.63 14.10 -14.37
CA GLN A 244 20.87 14.60 -14.97
C GLN A 244 20.93 16.14 -15.05
N HIS A 245 19.78 16.82 -15.05
CA HIS A 245 19.68 18.26 -15.31
C HIS A 245 18.82 19.03 -14.31
N ASP A 246 18.35 18.38 -13.23
CA ASP A 246 17.50 18.98 -12.19
C ASP A 246 16.23 19.64 -12.74
N VAL A 247 15.70 19.14 -13.86
CA VAL A 247 14.43 19.61 -14.41
C VAL A 247 13.28 19.12 -13.51
N SER A 248 12.52 20.05 -12.94
CA SER A 248 11.39 19.70 -12.06
C SER A 248 10.32 18.91 -12.83
N PRO A 249 9.95 17.69 -12.39
CA PRO A 249 8.99 16.84 -13.10
C PRO A 249 7.56 17.41 -13.15
N MET A 250 7.20 18.19 -12.12
CA MET A 250 5.91 18.85 -11.95
C MET A 250 6.09 20.12 -11.12
N ASP A 251 5.15 21.07 -11.23
CA ASP A 251 5.10 22.21 -10.29
C ASP A 251 4.56 21.73 -8.94
N ALA A 252 5.09 22.26 -7.84
CA ALA A 252 4.57 21.93 -6.51
C ALA A 252 3.10 22.38 -6.35
N VAL A 253 2.67 23.45 -7.02
CA VAL A 253 1.26 23.89 -7.00
C VAL A 253 0.37 22.90 -7.75
N ASP A 254 0.86 22.36 -8.86
CA ASP A 254 0.12 21.38 -9.66
C ASP A 254 0.08 20.01 -8.97
N ALA A 255 1.15 19.63 -8.25
CA ALA A 255 1.24 18.35 -7.54
C ALA A 255 0.38 18.30 -6.25
N ARG A 256 0.26 19.42 -5.53
CA ARG A 256 -0.49 19.48 -4.27
C ARG A 256 -1.98 19.26 -4.50
N GLY A 257 -2.52 18.19 -3.95
CA GLY A 257 -3.94 17.85 -4.10
C GLY A 257 -4.31 17.47 -5.54
N ALA A 258 -3.33 17.13 -6.38
CA ALA A 258 -3.58 16.56 -7.71
C ALA A 258 -4.36 15.23 -7.63
N ILE A 259 -4.22 14.56 -6.50
CA ILE A 259 -4.79 13.26 -6.20
C ILE A 259 -5.62 13.43 -4.94
N ALA A 260 -6.88 12.98 -5.01
CA ALA A 260 -7.79 13.05 -3.89
C ALA A 260 -7.33 12.12 -2.76
N ASP A 261 -7.88 12.31 -1.57
CA ASP A 261 -7.73 11.33 -0.50
C ASP A 261 -8.61 10.10 -0.82
N LEU A 262 -8.28 8.94 -0.23
CA LEU A 262 -9.11 7.75 -0.29
C LEU A 262 -10.42 8.00 0.47
N SER A 263 -11.52 7.57 -0.15
CA SER A 263 -12.83 7.51 0.47
C SER A 263 -12.89 6.48 1.60
N ASP A 264 -13.93 6.59 2.41
CA ASP A 264 -14.21 5.65 3.49
C ASP A 264 -14.34 4.21 2.99
N ASP A 265 -15.04 4.01 1.88
CA ASP A 265 -15.23 2.70 1.25
C ASP A 265 -13.89 2.15 0.72
N GLU A 266 -13.02 2.99 0.14
CA GLU A 266 -11.70 2.57 -0.33
C GLU A 266 -10.76 2.16 0.83
N ILE A 267 -10.89 2.79 2.00
CA ILE A 267 -10.16 2.39 3.21
C ILE A 267 -10.73 1.08 3.75
N ASP A 268 -12.05 0.98 3.90
CA ASP A 268 -12.70 -0.22 4.42
C ASP A 268 -12.48 -1.43 3.49
N ALA A 269 -12.43 -1.21 2.17
CA ALA A 269 -12.05 -2.22 1.19
C ALA A 269 -10.65 -2.80 1.45
N ARG A 270 -9.65 -1.94 1.71
CA ARG A 270 -8.27 -2.36 2.03
C ARG A 270 -8.20 -3.11 3.36
N LEU A 271 -8.99 -2.70 4.36
CA LEU A 271 -9.07 -3.41 5.64
C LEU A 271 -9.69 -4.80 5.49
N HIS A 272 -10.79 -4.92 4.74
CA HIS A 272 -11.36 -6.22 4.39
C HIS A 272 -10.37 -7.07 3.61
N PHE A 273 -9.64 -6.50 2.64
CA PHE A 273 -8.62 -7.22 1.88
C PHE A 273 -7.54 -7.80 2.81
N ARG A 274 -7.00 -7.01 3.75
CA ARG A 274 -6.01 -7.46 4.74
C ARG A 274 -6.50 -8.62 5.59
N VAL A 275 -7.74 -8.52 6.11
CA VAL A 275 -8.35 -9.61 6.89
C VAL A 275 -8.53 -10.86 6.03
N GLY A 276 -8.99 -10.71 4.78
CA GLY A 276 -9.19 -11.82 3.86
C GLY A 276 -7.89 -12.52 3.46
N ALA A 277 -6.83 -11.76 3.18
CA ALA A 277 -5.50 -12.29 2.90
C ALA A 277 -4.93 -13.04 4.11
N GLU A 278 -5.09 -12.49 5.33
CA GLU A 278 -4.66 -13.16 6.55
C GLU A 278 -5.45 -14.44 6.84
N ALA A 279 -6.77 -14.42 6.65
CA ALA A 279 -7.61 -15.62 6.76
C ALA A 279 -7.15 -16.71 5.78
N ARG A 280 -6.83 -16.35 4.54
CA ARG A 280 -6.30 -17.29 3.54
C ARG A 280 -4.99 -17.92 3.99
N ARG A 281 -4.04 -17.14 4.52
CA ARG A 281 -2.77 -17.65 5.04
C ARG A 281 -2.95 -18.64 6.21
N ARG A 282 -4.06 -18.51 6.96
CA ARG A 282 -4.44 -19.44 8.04
C ARG A 282 -5.20 -20.68 7.57
N GLY A 283 -5.59 -20.74 6.29
CA GLY A 283 -6.45 -21.80 5.77
C GLY A 283 -7.95 -21.61 6.08
N GLU A 284 -8.37 -20.40 6.48
CA GLU A 284 -9.75 -20.05 6.80
C GLU A 284 -10.48 -19.58 5.53
N SER A 285 -10.74 -20.52 4.62
CA SER A 285 -11.21 -20.22 3.26
C SER A 285 -12.53 -19.44 3.20
N ASP A 286 -13.51 -19.79 4.04
CA ASP A 286 -14.83 -19.13 4.05
C ASP A 286 -14.72 -17.66 4.50
N VAL A 287 -13.90 -17.39 5.53
CA VAL A 287 -13.63 -16.04 6.03
C VAL A 287 -12.85 -15.24 4.99
N ALA A 288 -11.84 -15.86 4.36
CA ALA A 288 -11.05 -15.25 3.30
C ALA A 288 -11.93 -14.81 2.13
N GLU A 289 -12.76 -15.72 1.60
CA GLU A 289 -13.65 -15.43 0.49
C GLU A 289 -14.64 -14.31 0.85
N SER A 290 -15.29 -14.40 2.02
CA SER A 290 -16.24 -13.39 2.47
C SER A 290 -15.63 -11.99 2.50
N HIS A 291 -14.47 -11.83 3.14
CA HIS A 291 -13.81 -10.54 3.26
C HIS A 291 -13.28 -10.01 1.92
N LEU A 292 -12.67 -10.85 1.07
CA LEU A 292 -12.16 -10.44 -0.23
C LEU A 292 -13.28 -10.01 -1.20
N ARG A 293 -14.45 -10.66 -1.11
CA ARG A 293 -15.64 -10.25 -1.87
C ARG A 293 -16.22 -8.92 -1.37
N ILE A 294 -16.28 -8.72 -0.06
CA ILE A 294 -16.69 -7.42 0.51
C ILE A 294 -15.71 -6.32 0.06
N ALA A 295 -14.41 -6.56 0.12
CA ALA A 295 -13.40 -5.61 -0.35
C ALA A 295 -13.62 -5.23 -1.83
N SER A 296 -13.84 -6.23 -2.68
CA SER A 296 -14.13 -6.03 -4.11
C SER A 296 -15.44 -5.28 -4.36
N THR A 297 -16.43 -5.38 -3.46
CA THR A 297 -17.71 -4.67 -3.56
C THR A 297 -17.58 -3.21 -3.16
N LEU A 298 -16.78 -2.91 -2.13
CA LEU A 298 -16.54 -1.55 -1.63
C LEU A 298 -15.68 -0.72 -2.58
N ALA A 299 -14.70 -1.34 -3.26
CA ALA A 299 -13.81 -0.67 -4.21
C ALA A 299 -13.80 -1.39 -5.58
N PRO A 300 -14.91 -1.35 -6.34
CA PRO A 300 -15.11 -2.20 -7.52
C PRO A 300 -14.19 -1.87 -8.69
N MET A 301 -13.62 -0.66 -8.72
CA MET A 301 -12.69 -0.19 -9.76
C MET A 301 -11.24 -0.08 -9.29
N ASP A 302 -10.96 -0.44 -8.04
CA ASP A 302 -9.60 -0.44 -7.50
C ASP A 302 -8.94 -1.79 -7.81
N PHE A 303 -7.99 -1.79 -8.74
CA PHE A 303 -7.31 -3.00 -9.18
C PHE A 303 -6.33 -3.51 -8.10
N SER A 304 -5.83 -2.62 -7.24
CA SER A 304 -5.04 -3.01 -6.06
C SER A 304 -5.86 -3.77 -5.01
N VAL A 305 -7.19 -3.76 -5.13
CA VAL A 305 -8.13 -4.53 -4.30
C VAL A 305 -8.75 -5.67 -5.11
N ARG A 306 -9.56 -5.36 -6.12
CA ARG A 306 -10.39 -6.35 -6.85
C ARG A 306 -9.57 -7.31 -7.69
N ARG A 307 -8.61 -6.82 -8.47
CA ARG A 307 -7.73 -7.69 -9.27
C ARG A 307 -6.73 -8.44 -8.39
N ALA A 308 -6.17 -7.77 -7.38
CA ALA A 308 -5.28 -8.41 -6.42
C ALA A 308 -5.97 -9.53 -5.60
N ALA A 309 -7.29 -9.47 -5.42
CA ALA A 309 -8.05 -10.50 -4.73
C ALA A 309 -8.23 -11.78 -5.58
N MET A 310 -8.15 -11.70 -6.91
CA MET A 310 -8.42 -12.83 -7.81
C MET A 310 -7.56 -14.07 -7.50
N PRO A 311 -6.21 -13.99 -7.42
CA PRO A 311 -5.41 -15.16 -7.05
C PRO A 311 -5.75 -15.70 -5.65
N LEU A 312 -6.15 -14.82 -4.74
CA LEU A 312 -6.56 -15.16 -3.36
C LEU A 312 -7.96 -15.78 -3.30
N LEU A 313 -8.73 -15.70 -4.38
CA LEU A 313 -10.03 -16.36 -4.56
C LEU A 313 -9.93 -17.59 -5.46
N GLY A 314 -8.73 -17.90 -5.98
CA GLY A 314 -8.51 -18.99 -6.93
C GLY A 314 -8.93 -18.65 -8.37
N GLU A 315 -9.12 -17.37 -8.67
CA GLU A 315 -9.45 -16.83 -9.98
C GLU A 315 -8.16 -16.50 -10.76
N ASP A 316 -8.21 -16.56 -12.09
CA ASP A 316 -7.08 -16.19 -12.94
C ASP A 316 -7.07 -14.66 -13.18
N PRO A 317 -6.06 -13.91 -12.69
CA PRO A 317 -5.97 -12.47 -12.90
C PRO A 317 -5.63 -12.06 -14.35
N PHE A 318 -5.53 -13.04 -15.27
CA PHE A 318 -5.42 -12.86 -16.71
C PHE A 318 -6.56 -13.57 -17.48
N GLY A 319 -7.51 -14.19 -16.76
CA GLY A 319 -8.63 -14.94 -17.30
C GLY A 319 -9.85 -14.08 -17.63
N GLN A 320 -11.00 -14.74 -17.83
CA GLN A 320 -12.24 -14.07 -18.22
C GLN A 320 -12.74 -13.09 -17.15
N GLU A 321 -12.59 -13.43 -15.87
CA GLU A 321 -12.98 -12.58 -14.75
C GLU A 321 -12.24 -11.24 -14.76
N PHE A 322 -10.95 -11.24 -15.15
CA PHE A 322 -10.19 -10.02 -15.35
C PHE A 322 -10.64 -9.25 -16.59
N LEU A 323 -10.92 -9.94 -17.71
CA LEU A 323 -11.40 -9.29 -18.92
C LEU A 323 -12.75 -8.58 -18.67
N ASP A 324 -13.66 -9.22 -17.95
CA ASP A 324 -14.95 -8.64 -17.57
C ASP A 324 -14.77 -7.40 -16.68
N LEU A 325 -13.90 -7.49 -15.65
CA LEU A 325 -13.52 -6.33 -14.83
C LEU A 325 -12.92 -5.20 -15.68
N TYR A 326 -12.06 -5.53 -16.63
CA TYR A 326 -11.38 -4.55 -17.46
C TYR A 326 -12.36 -3.84 -18.42
N ASP A 327 -13.35 -4.57 -18.95
CA ASP A 327 -14.43 -3.99 -19.75
C ASP A 327 -15.33 -3.08 -18.90
N GLU A 328 -15.75 -3.52 -17.70
CA GLU A 328 -16.48 -2.67 -16.74
C GLU A 328 -15.71 -1.37 -16.40
N TRP A 329 -14.40 -1.50 -16.19
CA TRP A 329 -13.51 -0.38 -15.92
C TRP A 329 -13.41 0.58 -17.11
N LYS A 330 -13.34 0.07 -18.35
CA LYS A 330 -13.39 0.90 -19.55
C LYS A 330 -14.72 1.62 -19.71
N GLU A 331 -15.83 0.91 -19.52
CA GLU A 331 -17.19 1.47 -19.64
C GLU A 331 -17.48 2.55 -18.59
N SER A 332 -16.84 2.46 -17.41
CA SER A 332 -16.91 3.48 -16.36
C SER A 332 -15.96 4.67 -16.58
N GLY A 333 -15.31 4.76 -17.75
CA GLY A 333 -14.43 5.88 -18.11
C GLY A 333 -12.99 5.72 -17.64
N SER A 334 -12.55 4.49 -17.39
CA SER A 334 -11.17 4.17 -16.97
C SER A 334 -10.73 4.92 -15.70
N PRO A 335 -11.52 4.88 -14.61
CA PRO A 335 -11.19 5.63 -13.39
C PRO A 335 -9.84 5.20 -12.83
N TYR A 336 -9.02 6.19 -12.44
CA TYR A 336 -7.71 5.97 -11.84
C TYR A 336 -7.50 6.94 -10.69
N HIS A 337 -7.11 6.43 -9.53
CA HIS A 337 -6.78 7.23 -8.35
C HIS A 337 -5.32 7.67 -8.47
N GLY A 338 -5.04 8.60 -9.39
CA GLY A 338 -3.70 9.09 -9.63
C GLY A 338 -3.64 10.22 -10.64
N LEU A 339 -2.43 10.64 -11.01
CA LEU A 339 -2.26 11.60 -12.09
C LEU A 339 -2.88 11.05 -13.40
N PRO A 340 -3.61 11.89 -14.17
CA PRO A 340 -4.08 11.51 -15.49
C PRO A 340 -2.93 11.06 -16.39
N ILE A 341 -3.18 10.10 -17.29
CA ILE A 341 -2.18 9.62 -18.25
C ILE A 341 -1.57 10.77 -19.09
N ASP A 342 -2.38 11.77 -19.42
CA ASP A 342 -1.95 12.95 -20.20
C ASP A 342 -1.42 14.11 -19.32
N ALA A 343 -1.16 13.87 -18.03
CA ALA A 343 -0.65 14.91 -17.15
C ALA A 343 0.71 15.43 -17.66
N PRO A 344 0.85 16.73 -17.97
CA PRO A 344 2.00 17.24 -18.69
C PRO A 344 3.30 16.96 -17.92
N GLU A 345 4.25 16.34 -18.62
CA GLU A 345 5.62 16.21 -18.18
C GLU A 345 6.36 17.50 -18.55
N LYS A 346 6.76 18.31 -17.57
CA LYS A 346 7.58 19.49 -17.85
C LYS A 346 8.98 19.01 -18.26
N GLY A 347 9.39 19.28 -19.49
CA GLY A 347 10.74 18.96 -19.97
C GLY A 347 10.84 18.47 -21.41
N THR A 348 9.72 18.16 -22.07
CA THR A 348 9.69 17.84 -23.51
C THR A 348 9.73 19.14 -24.33
N ARG A 349 10.93 19.55 -24.74
CA ARG A 349 11.13 20.52 -25.83
C ARG A 349 11.98 19.92 -26.93
#